data_AF-A0A1Q9P2R0-F1
#
_entry.id   AF-A0A1Q9P2R0-F1
#
_cell.length_a   1.000
_cell.length_b   1.000
_cell.length_c   1.000
_cell.angle_alpha   90.00
_cell.angle_beta   90.00
_cell.angle_gamma   90.00
#
_symmetry.space_group_name_H-M   'P 1'
#
loop_
_entity.id
_entity.type
_entity.pdbx_description
1 polymer ?
#
loop_
_entity_poly.entity_id
_entity_poly.type
_entity_poly.pdbx_seq_one_letter_code
_entity_poly.pdbx_strand_id
1 'polypeptide(L)'
;MPLDTYLSQIGILNLIELMLDEVKLYGKDDPIKDIYKLLNYLTDQSNKTQNYQNLTTVKIIESRLKVLSGDLNQANEILEEALLISSELKLINLKEQILIEQKHLMGELENWKELLENNVEISIRLEKLKLINYIKYAKQIAVEKW
;
A
#
# COMPACT_ATOMS: atom_id res chain seq x y z
N MET A 1 21.61 18.72 -15.33
CA MET A 1 20.15 18.95 -15.48
C MET A 1 19.86 20.39 -15.06
N PRO A 2 19.03 21.15 -15.79
CA PRO A 2 18.73 22.54 -15.43
C PRO A 2 17.99 22.61 -14.10
N LEU A 3 18.29 23.62 -13.27
CA LEU A 3 17.66 23.86 -11.97
C LEU A 3 16.13 24.00 -12.10
N ASP A 4 15.67 24.57 -13.21
CA ASP A 4 14.25 24.78 -13.52
C ASP A 4 13.48 23.46 -13.64
N THR A 5 14.11 22.42 -14.21
CA THR A 5 13.48 21.10 -14.35
C THR A 5 13.32 20.42 -12.98
N TYR A 6 14.30 20.58 -12.08
CA TYR A 6 14.21 20.00 -10.74
C TYR A 6 13.12 20.69 -9.89
N LEU A 7 13.07 22.03 -9.94
CA LEU A 7 12.00 22.79 -9.29
C LEU A 7 10.61 22.41 -9.82
N SER A 8 10.50 22.12 -11.12
CA SER A 8 9.24 21.64 -11.70
C SER A 8 8.82 20.25 -11.18
N GLN A 9 9.76 19.34 -10.94
CA GLN A 9 9.46 17.99 -10.44
C GLN A 9 9.00 18.01 -8.98
N ILE A 10 9.66 18.79 -8.13
CA ILE A 10 9.23 18.98 -6.74
C ILE A 10 7.84 19.62 -6.69
N GLY A 11 7.58 20.62 -7.53
CA GLY A 11 6.26 21.24 -7.63
C GLY A 11 5.16 20.23 -7.99
N ILE A 12 5.43 19.34 -8.94
CA ILE A 12 4.50 18.28 -9.33
C ILE A 12 4.29 17.27 -8.18
N LEU A 13 5.35 16.84 -7.49
CA LEU A 13 5.23 15.94 -6.34
C LEU A 13 4.39 16.54 -5.22
N ASN A 14 4.61 17.81 -4.89
CA ASN A 14 3.82 18.51 -3.87
C ASN A 14 2.34 18.65 -4.29
N LEU A 15 2.08 18.91 -5.57
CA LEU A 15 0.71 18.93 -6.09
C LEU A 15 0.05 17.57 -5.96
N ILE A 16 0.75 16.48 -6.30
CA ILE A 16 0.23 15.12 -6.15
C ILE A 16 -0.10 14.80 -4.70
N GLU A 17 0.77 15.14 -3.74
CA GLU A 17 0.51 14.92 -2.32
C GLU A 17 -0.73 15.69 -1.85
N LEU A 18 -0.90 16.95 -2.29
CA LEU A 18 -2.10 17.74 -1.99
C LEU A 18 -3.36 17.07 -2.56
N MET A 19 -3.31 16.60 -3.80
CA MET A 19 -4.44 15.91 -4.44
C MET A 19 -4.74 14.57 -3.75
N LEU A 20 -3.73 13.85 -3.26
CA LEU A 20 -3.93 12.63 -2.46
C LEU A 20 -4.67 12.92 -1.15
N ASP A 21 -4.31 14.01 -0.48
CA ASP A 21 -5.01 14.45 0.73
C ASP A 21 -6.46 14.82 0.43
N GLU A 22 -6.73 15.47 -0.71
CA GLU A 22 -8.09 15.74 -1.16
C GLU A 22 -8.89 14.45 -1.41
N VAL A 23 -8.30 13.45 -2.07
CA VAL A 23 -8.95 12.15 -2.30
C VAL A 23 -9.28 11.48 -0.97
N LYS A 24 -8.33 11.46 -0.03
CA LYS A 24 -8.53 10.88 1.31
C LYS A 24 -9.64 11.56 2.11
N LEU A 25 -9.67 12.90 2.10
CA LEU A 25 -10.59 13.68 2.93
C LEU A 25 -12.00 13.76 2.34
N TYR A 26 -12.12 13.84 1.02
CA TYR A 26 -13.40 14.13 0.36
C TYR A 26 -13.95 12.95 -0.44
N GLY A 27 -13.22 11.84 -0.58
CA GLY A 27 -13.66 10.64 -1.30
C GLY A 27 -13.99 10.91 -2.77
N LYS A 28 -13.36 11.93 -3.38
CA LYS A 28 -13.57 12.26 -4.79
C LYS A 28 -12.61 11.44 -5.64
N ASP A 29 -13.14 10.72 -6.62
CA ASP A 29 -12.33 9.94 -7.56
C ASP A 29 -11.76 10.79 -8.70
N ASP A 30 -12.32 11.97 -8.94
CA ASP A 30 -11.90 12.86 -10.04
C ASP A 30 -10.39 13.18 -10.04
N PRO A 31 -9.73 13.49 -8.89
CA PRO A 31 -8.31 13.77 -8.86
C PRO A 31 -7.43 12.56 -9.19
N ILE A 32 -7.89 11.32 -8.97
CA ILE A 32 -7.09 10.11 -9.13
C ILE A 32 -6.56 9.99 -10.56
N LYS A 33 -7.39 10.27 -11.55
CA LYS A 33 -7.00 10.21 -12.96
C LYS A 33 -5.89 11.20 -13.29
N ASP A 34 -5.94 12.38 -12.71
CA ASP A 34 -4.93 13.41 -12.95
C ASP A 34 -3.65 13.14 -12.17
N ILE A 35 -3.73 12.57 -10.97
CA ILE A 35 -2.56 12.06 -10.24
C ILE A 35 -1.84 11.01 -11.09
N TYR A 36 -2.54 10.04 -11.67
CA TYR A 36 -1.90 9.03 -12.54
C TYR A 36 -1.19 9.63 -13.75
N LYS A 37 -1.75 10.68 -14.38
CA LYS A 37 -1.07 11.37 -15.50
C LYS A 37 0.24 12.03 -15.03
N LEU A 38 0.22 12.68 -13.87
CA LEU A 38 1.40 13.34 -13.32
C LEU A 38 2.47 12.32 -12.90
N LEU A 39 2.07 11.19 -12.30
CA LEU A 39 2.97 10.10 -11.96
C LEU A 39 3.62 9.49 -13.20
N ASN A 40 2.85 9.21 -14.25
CA ASN A 40 3.39 8.73 -15.52
C ASN A 40 4.43 9.70 -16.10
N TYR A 41 4.14 11.00 -16.09
CA TYR A 41 5.09 12.02 -16.51
C TYR A 41 6.38 11.98 -15.67
N LEU A 42 6.27 11.90 -14.34
CA LEU A 42 7.42 11.83 -13.45
C LEU A 42 8.23 10.55 -13.64
N THR A 43 7.58 9.41 -13.85
CA THR A 43 8.22 8.13 -14.18
C THR A 43 9.03 8.25 -15.46
N ASP A 44 8.44 8.77 -16.53
CA ASP A 44 9.11 8.96 -17.81
C ASP A 44 10.33 9.87 -17.70
N GLN A 45 10.21 10.98 -16.97
CA GLN A 45 11.34 11.88 -16.73
C GLN A 45 12.42 11.20 -15.90
N SER A 46 12.04 10.51 -14.82
CA SER A 46 12.97 9.84 -13.93
C SER A 46 13.75 8.74 -14.65
N ASN A 47 13.09 7.97 -15.51
CA ASN A 47 13.72 6.96 -16.35
C ASN A 47 14.71 7.58 -17.35
N LYS A 48 14.32 8.66 -18.04
CA LYS A 48 15.20 9.37 -19.00
C LYS A 48 16.44 9.94 -18.34
N THR A 49 16.32 10.44 -17.11
CA THR A 49 17.44 11.05 -16.38
C THR A 49 18.14 10.09 -15.43
N GLN A 50 17.71 8.82 -15.37
CA GLN A 50 18.16 7.83 -14.39
C GLN A 50 18.10 8.37 -12.94
N ASN A 51 17.08 9.18 -12.64
CA ASN A 51 16.86 9.72 -11.30
C ASN A 51 16.07 8.70 -10.49
N TYR A 52 16.78 7.71 -9.95
CA TYR A 52 16.17 6.64 -9.18
C TYR A 52 15.56 7.11 -7.86
N GLN A 53 16.04 8.22 -7.28
CA GLN A 53 15.43 8.80 -6.10
C GLN A 53 13.98 9.22 -6.38
N ASN A 54 13.76 9.95 -7.47
CA ASN A 54 12.42 10.33 -7.89
C ASN A 54 11.58 9.11 -8.29
N LEU A 55 12.16 8.14 -8.98
CA LEU A 55 11.45 6.92 -9.35
C LEU A 55 10.94 6.16 -8.12
N THR A 56 11.77 6.05 -7.08
CA THR A 56 11.37 5.45 -5.81
C THR A 56 10.27 6.26 -5.12
N THR A 57 10.36 7.59 -5.11
CA THR A 57 9.29 8.44 -4.55
C THR A 57 7.97 8.27 -5.31
N VAL A 58 8.01 8.19 -6.64
CA VAL A 58 6.82 7.94 -7.46
C VAL A 58 6.18 6.60 -7.10
N LYS A 59 6.98 5.53 -6.92
CA LYS A 59 6.47 4.22 -6.48
C LYS A 59 5.79 4.27 -5.11
N ILE A 60 6.34 5.03 -4.15
CA ILE A 60 5.69 5.22 -2.83
C ILE A 60 4.31 5.88 -2.99
N ILE A 61 4.18 6.85 -3.89
CA ILE A 61 2.91 7.52 -4.14
C ILE A 61 1.92 6.59 -4.88
N GLU A 62 2.41 5.82 -5.85
CA GLU A 62 1.61 4.81 -6.56
C GLU A 62 1.04 3.77 -5.61
N SER A 63 1.82 3.29 -4.64
CA SER A 63 1.31 2.32 -3.66
C SER A 63 0.21 2.93 -2.79
N ARG A 64 0.36 4.18 -2.34
CA ARG A 64 -0.69 4.90 -1.59
C ARG A 64 -2.00 5.01 -2.37
N LEU A 65 -1.93 5.27 -3.69
CA LEU A 65 -3.13 5.26 -4.54
C LEU A 65 -3.81 3.89 -4.59
N LYS A 66 -3.02 2.81 -4.64
CA LYS A 66 -3.54 1.44 -4.60
C LYS A 66 -4.23 1.12 -3.29
N VAL A 67 -3.69 1.61 -2.16
CA VAL A 67 -4.38 1.54 -0.86
C VAL A 67 -5.73 2.25 -0.91
N LEU A 68 -5.78 3.47 -1.45
CA LEU A 68 -7.04 4.23 -1.56
C LEU A 68 -8.07 3.55 -2.46
N SER A 69 -7.61 2.79 -3.45
CA SER A 69 -8.45 2.00 -4.35
C SER A 69 -8.84 0.62 -3.78
N GLY A 70 -8.35 0.27 -2.58
CA GLY A 70 -8.57 -1.03 -1.94
C GLY A 70 -7.71 -2.18 -2.47
N ASP A 71 -6.76 -1.92 -3.38
CA ASP A 71 -5.85 -2.93 -3.95
C ASP A 71 -4.58 -3.05 -3.11
N LEU A 72 -4.71 -3.64 -1.92
CA LEU A 72 -3.64 -3.75 -0.93
C LEU A 72 -2.51 -4.69 -1.40
N ASN A 73 -2.83 -5.68 -2.23
CA ASN A 73 -1.83 -6.58 -2.81
C ASN A 73 -0.93 -5.82 -3.78
N GLN A 74 -1.51 -5.09 -4.73
CA GLN A 74 -0.72 -4.30 -5.68
C GLN A 74 0.04 -3.16 -4.97
N ALA A 75 -0.54 -2.57 -3.92
CA ALA A 75 0.18 -1.60 -3.09
C ALA A 75 1.47 -2.20 -2.50
N ASN A 76 1.41 -3.43 -1.97
CA ASN A 76 2.57 -4.10 -1.40
C ASN A 76 3.62 -4.44 -2.46
N GLU A 77 3.21 -4.99 -3.61
CA GLU A 77 4.12 -5.31 -4.72
C GLU A 77 4.92 -4.08 -5.18
N ILE A 78 4.25 -2.93 -5.32
CA ILE A 78 4.91 -1.66 -5.69
C ILE A 78 5.92 -1.22 -4.61
N LEU A 79 5.59 -1.37 -3.33
CA LEU A 79 6.51 -1.04 -2.22
C LEU A 79 7.71 -2.00 -2.17
N GLU A 80 7.54 -3.28 -2.48
CA GLU A 80 8.64 -4.24 -2.59
C GLU A 80 9.60 -3.88 -3.72
N GLU A 81 9.08 -3.48 -4.88
CA GLU A 81 9.91 -2.96 -5.98
C GLU A 81 10.67 -1.69 -5.58
N ALA A 82 10.01 -0.76 -4.90
CA ALA A 82 10.64 0.47 -4.39
C ALA A 82 11.75 0.14 -3.35
N LEU A 83 11.52 -0.87 -2.52
CA LEU A 83 12.47 -1.33 -1.51
C LEU A 83 13.72 -1.94 -2.15
N LEU A 84 13.54 -2.70 -3.24
CA LEU A 84 14.64 -3.27 -4.01
C LEU A 84 15.53 -2.16 -4.58
N ILE A 85 14.94 -1.20 -5.30
CA ILE A 85 15.67 -0.06 -5.90
C ILE A 85 16.43 0.73 -4.83
N SER A 86 15.75 1.09 -3.74
CA SER A 86 16.36 1.88 -2.66
C SER A 86 17.46 1.14 -1.92
N SER A 87 17.37 -0.19 -1.80
CA SER A 87 18.39 -1.02 -1.18
C SER A 87 19.63 -1.17 -2.06
N GLU A 88 19.45 -1.43 -3.35
CA GLU A 88 20.54 -1.55 -4.32
C GLU A 88 21.33 -0.24 -4.45
N LEU A 89 20.64 0.90 -4.42
CA LEU A 89 21.24 2.23 -4.60
C LEU A 89 21.57 2.95 -3.29
N LYS A 90 21.41 2.28 -2.13
CA LYS A 90 21.70 2.82 -0.80
C LYS A 90 20.97 4.13 -0.49
N LEU A 91 19.71 4.25 -0.93
CA LEU A 91 18.84 5.39 -0.67
C LEU A 91 18.21 5.27 0.73
N ILE A 92 19.01 5.44 1.78
CA ILE A 92 18.65 5.12 3.18
C ILE A 92 17.34 5.78 3.62
N ASN A 93 17.19 7.08 3.40
CA ASN A 93 15.99 7.82 3.82
C ASN A 93 14.71 7.29 3.14
N LEU A 94 14.80 6.95 1.85
CA LEU A 94 13.65 6.40 1.10
C LEU A 94 13.34 4.98 1.55
N LYS A 95 14.36 4.18 1.84
CA LYS A 95 14.18 2.84 2.41
C LYS A 95 13.40 2.91 3.74
N GLU A 96 13.77 3.82 4.63
CA GLU A 96 13.06 4.01 5.90
C GLU A 96 11.60 4.43 5.68
N GLN A 97 11.35 5.36 4.76
CA GLN A 97 9.99 5.76 4.40
C GLN A 97 9.17 4.58 3.85
N ILE A 98 9.74 3.76 2.97
CA ILE A 98 9.06 2.56 2.42
C ILE A 98 8.69 1.58 3.54
N LEU A 99 9.59 1.35 4.50
CA LEU A 99 9.31 0.44 5.62
C LEU A 99 8.19 0.99 6.52
N ILE A 100 8.12 2.30 6.72
CA ILE A 100 7.01 2.95 7.43
C ILE A 100 5.69 2.73 6.68
N GLU A 101 5.68 2.91 5.36
CA GLU A 101 4.50 2.69 4.51
C GLU A 101 4.06 1.22 4.51
N GLN A 102 4.99 0.27 4.43
CA GLN A 102 4.67 -1.16 4.52
C GLN A 102 4.04 -1.50 5.88
N LYS A 103 4.55 -0.93 6.97
CA LYS A 103 3.95 -1.10 8.30
C LYS A 103 2.54 -0.52 8.36
N HIS A 104 2.32 0.65 7.76
CA HIS A 104 0.99 1.26 7.67
C HIS A 104 0.03 0.36 6.88
N LEU A 105 0.46 -0.15 5.72
CA LEU A 105 -0.31 -1.07 4.89
C LEU A 105 -0.73 -2.34 5.64
N MET A 106 0.17 -2.93 6.42
CA MET A 106 -0.15 -4.08 7.27
C MET A 106 -1.20 -3.74 8.34
N GLY A 107 -1.13 -2.55 8.92
CA GLY A 107 -2.14 -2.05 9.85
C GLY A 107 -3.51 -1.91 9.20
N GLU A 108 -3.56 -1.32 8.00
CA GLU A 108 -4.79 -1.24 7.20
C GLU A 108 -5.35 -2.63 6.88
N LEU A 109 -4.52 -3.56 6.41
CA LEU A 109 -4.94 -4.94 6.14
C LEU A 109 -5.58 -5.61 7.37
N GLU A 110 -5.01 -5.39 8.55
CA GLU A 110 -5.56 -5.95 9.79
C GLU A 110 -6.91 -5.31 10.15
N ASN A 111 -7.02 -3.99 10.06
CA ASN A 111 -8.30 -3.28 10.27
C ASN A 111 -9.39 -3.79 9.30
N TRP A 112 -9.04 -3.99 8.03
CA TRP A 112 -9.97 -4.52 7.02
C TRP A 112 -10.40 -5.95 7.35
N LYS A 113 -9.49 -6.80 7.83
CA LYS A 113 -9.86 -8.14 8.33
C LYS A 113 -10.79 -8.06 9.53
N GLU A 114 -10.50 -7.20 10.50
CA GLU A 114 -11.38 -7.02 11.67
C GLU A 114 -12.77 -6.54 11.27
N LEU A 115 -12.88 -5.60 10.34
CA LEU A 115 -14.16 -5.14 9.80
C LEU A 115 -14.91 -6.25 9.08
N LEU A 116 -14.21 -7.09 8.30
CA LEU A 116 -14.81 -8.26 7.67
C LEU A 116 -15.28 -9.28 8.72
N GLU A 117 -14.47 -9.59 9.72
CA GLU A 117 -14.84 -10.52 10.79
C GLU A 117 -15.99 -10.01 11.68
N ASN A 118 -16.11 -8.68 11.84
CA ASN A 118 -17.17 -8.05 12.61
C ASN A 118 -18.46 -7.82 11.78
N ASN A 119 -18.36 -7.69 10.45
CA ASN A 119 -19.51 -7.63 9.54
C ASN A 119 -20.03 -9.02 9.11
N VAL A 120 -19.32 -10.10 9.45
CA VAL A 120 -19.86 -11.45 9.33
C VAL A 120 -20.94 -11.63 10.39
N GLU A 121 -22.16 -11.95 9.94
CA GLU A 121 -23.35 -12.17 10.75
C GLU A 121 -23.02 -13.07 11.97
N ILE A 122 -23.45 -12.66 13.17
CA ILE A 122 -23.11 -13.35 14.45
C ILE A 122 -23.43 -14.86 14.40
N SER A 123 -24.45 -15.23 13.64
CA SER A 123 -24.84 -16.60 13.27
C SER A 123 -23.67 -17.40 12.68
N ILE A 124 -22.98 -16.85 11.69
CA ILE A 124 -21.85 -17.49 10.98
C ILE A 124 -20.63 -17.59 11.90
N ARG A 125 -20.38 -16.58 12.75
CA ARG A 125 -19.31 -16.62 13.77
C ARG A 125 -19.55 -17.74 14.79
N LEU A 126 -20.80 -17.90 15.24
CA LEU A 126 -21.21 -18.97 16.17
C LEU A 126 -21.08 -20.36 15.54
N GLU A 127 -21.41 -20.53 14.25
CA GLU A 127 -21.25 -21.81 13.55
C GLU A 127 -19.78 -22.20 13.38
N LYS A 128 -18.92 -21.26 12.99
CA LYS A 128 -17.47 -21.50 12.87
C LYS A 128 -16.84 -21.89 14.20
N LEU A 129 -17.24 -21.24 15.31
CA LEU A 129 -16.81 -21.60 16.67
C LEU A 129 -17.25 -23.01 17.07
N LYS A 130 -18.50 -23.39 16.77
CA LYS A 130 -18.99 -24.75 17.01
C LYS A 130 -18.18 -25.79 16.23
N LEU A 131 -17.89 -25.53 14.96
CA LEU A 131 -17.11 -26.43 14.11
C LEU A 131 -15.67 -26.60 14.62
N ILE A 132 -15.01 -25.51 15.03
CA ILE A 132 -13.66 -25.55 15.61
C ILE A 132 -13.64 -26.35 16.91
N ASN A 133 -14.63 -26.16 17.78
CA ASN A 133 -14.74 -26.91 19.03
C ASN A 133 -14.99 -28.40 18.78
N TYR A 134 -15.84 -28.73 17.80
CA TYR A 134 -16.06 -30.12 17.39
C TYR A 134 -14.77 -30.78 16.87
N ILE A 135 -14.02 -30.08 16.01
CA ILE A 135 -12.73 -30.60 15.50
C ILE A 135 -11.72 -30.80 16.62
N LYS A 136 -11.63 -29.87 17.57
CA LYS A 136 -10.76 -30.01 18.76
C LYS A 136 -11.16 -31.21 19.60
N TYR A 137 -12.46 -31.37 19.88
CA TYR A 137 -12.99 -32.49 20.65
C TYR A 137 -12.76 -33.83 19.93
N ALA A 138 -13.01 -33.89 18.63
CA ALA A 138 -12.77 -35.08 17.81
C ALA A 138 -11.28 -35.45 17.76
N LYS A 139 -10.37 -34.47 17.66
CA LYS A 139 -8.93 -34.70 17.78
C LYS A 139 -8.55 -35.24 19.15
N GLN A 140 -9.15 -34.74 20.23
CA GLN A 140 -8.86 -35.18 21.58
C GLN A 140 -9.28 -36.64 21.80
N ILE A 141 -10.48 -37.03 21.33
CA ILE A 141 -10.94 -38.42 21.34
C ILE A 141 -10.04 -39.31 20.47
N ALA A 142 -9.62 -38.82 19.30
CA ALA A 142 -8.77 -39.59 18.40
C ALA A 142 -7.37 -39.82 19.00
N VAL A 143 -6.87 -38.91 19.84
CA VAL A 143 -5.59 -39.05 20.55
C VAL A 143 -5.73 -39.92 21.81
N GLU A 144 -6.88 -39.93 22.50
CA GLU A 144 -7.12 -40.79 23.67
C GLU A 144 -7.40 -42.26 23.33
N LYS A 145 -7.63 -42.59 22.06
CA LYS A 145 -7.91 -43.97 21.58
C LYS A 145 -6.67 -44.71 21.04
N TRP A 146 -5.46 -44.19 21.25
CA TRP A 146 -4.19 -44.85 20.91
C TRP A 146 -3.32 -45.06 22.15
#